data_AF-A0A6M0AR31-F1
#
_entry.id   AF-A0A6M0AR31-F1
#
_cell.length_a   1.000
_cell.length_b   1.000
_cell.length_c   1.000
_cell.angle_alpha   90.00
_cell.angle_beta   90.00
_cell.angle_gamma   90.00
#
_symmetry.space_group_name_H-M   'P 1'
#
loop_
_entity.id
_entity.type
_entity.pdbx_description
1 polymer ?
#
loop_
_entity_poly.entity_id
_entity_poly.type
_entity_poly.pdbx_seq_one_letter_code
_entity_poly.pdbx_strand_id
1 'polypeptide(L)'
;MTYHTYHIRVANRDRVQVEKWDAQSQSLGRPSGALRRLDEFPEQVKALLKSAQNDELNDSGKVRVLGETLFDVLFDDVLRQDFVDFYNRVVHQDDRLLRVELEIDAQSLPDIAALPWEFICLPQRANSGTIWLATAPNLIFYRRSSQWQPP
;
A
#
# COMPACT_ATOMS: atom_id res chain seq x y z
N MET A 1 10.56 -6.14 19.38
CA MET A 1 9.39 -6.79 18.73
C MET A 1 9.88 -7.45 17.45
N THR A 2 9.59 -8.74 17.27
CA THR A 2 9.88 -9.46 16.02
C THR A 2 8.70 -9.27 15.07
N TYR A 3 8.95 -8.70 13.90
CA TYR A 3 7.96 -8.47 12.86
C TYR A 3 8.48 -9.02 11.53
N HIS A 4 7.58 -9.42 10.64
CA HIS A 4 7.91 -9.59 9.23
C HIS A 4 7.73 -8.24 8.51
N THR A 5 8.42 -8.06 7.39
CA THR A 5 8.33 -6.82 6.61
C THR A 5 7.88 -7.12 5.19
N TYR A 6 6.92 -6.32 4.70
CA TYR A 6 6.50 -6.23 3.31
C TYR A 6 6.81 -4.82 2.80
N HIS A 7 7.92 -4.68 2.08
CA HIS A 7 8.43 -3.39 1.64
C HIS A 7 8.10 -3.14 0.18
N ILE A 8 7.22 -2.18 -0.04
CA ILE A 8 6.72 -1.73 -1.33
C ILE A 8 7.62 -0.58 -1.79
N ARG A 9 8.18 -0.71 -3.00
CA ARG A 9 9.01 0.29 -3.64
C ARG A 9 8.44 0.69 -4.99
N VAL A 10 8.27 1.99 -5.19
CA VAL A 10 7.83 2.58 -6.46
C VAL A 10 8.89 3.57 -6.95
N ALA A 11 9.62 3.15 -7.98
CA ALA A 11 10.76 3.86 -8.54
C ALA A 11 10.47 4.54 -9.89
N ASN A 12 9.44 4.08 -10.59
CA ASN A 12 9.04 4.57 -11.91
C ASN A 12 7.53 4.39 -12.12
N ARG A 13 7.01 4.88 -13.26
CA ARG A 13 5.57 4.85 -13.57
C ARG A 13 5.06 3.48 -14.04
N ASP A 14 5.93 2.50 -14.19
CA ASP A 14 5.58 1.23 -14.82
C ASP A 14 5.37 0.11 -13.81
N ARG A 15 6.15 0.10 -12.71
CA ARG A 15 6.23 -1.06 -11.83
C ARG A 15 6.27 -0.72 -10.35
N VAL A 16 5.67 -1.62 -9.59
CA VAL A 16 5.80 -1.73 -8.14
C VAL A 16 6.68 -2.95 -7.86
N GLN A 17 7.68 -2.77 -7.00
CA GLN A 17 8.53 -3.84 -6.51
C GLN A 17 8.25 -4.08 -5.04
N VAL A 18 8.29 -5.33 -4.62
CA VAL A 18 8.15 -5.70 -3.21
C VAL A 18 9.37 -6.47 -2.77
N GLU A 19 9.83 -6.23 -1.55
CA GLU A 19 10.80 -7.07 -0.86
C GLU A 19 10.19 -7.56 0.45
N LYS A 20 10.23 -8.88 0.67
CA LYS A 20 9.69 -9.52 1.87
C LYS A 20 10.82 -10.00 2.76
N TRP A 21 10.73 -9.74 4.05
CA TRP A 21 11.69 -10.22 5.04
C TRP A 21 11.02 -10.87 6.23
N ASP A 22 11.68 -11.89 6.79
CA ASP A 22 11.31 -12.44 8.09
C ASP A 22 11.83 -11.59 9.26
N ALA A 23 11.55 -12.04 10.48
CA ALA A 23 11.99 -11.39 11.71
C ALA A 23 13.52 -11.40 11.91
N GLN A 24 14.26 -12.20 11.13
CA GLN A 24 15.71 -12.30 11.12
C GLN A 24 16.33 -11.56 9.92
N SER A 25 15.53 -10.77 9.20
CA SER A 25 15.92 -10.05 7.97
C SER A 25 16.32 -10.98 6.82
N GLN A 26 15.91 -12.26 6.84
CA GLN A 26 16.10 -13.15 5.71
C GLN A 26 15.06 -12.85 4.63
N SER A 27 15.51 -12.81 3.38
CA SER A 27 14.65 -12.53 2.23
C SER A 27 13.68 -13.68 1.97
N LEU A 28 12.39 -13.37 1.92
CA LEU A 28 11.29 -14.31 1.65
C LEU A 28 10.71 -14.20 0.22
N GLY A 29 11.26 -13.30 -0.60
CA GLY A 29 10.88 -13.14 -1.99
C GLY A 29 10.82 -11.68 -2.43
N ARG A 30 10.82 -11.48 -3.75
CA ARG A 30 10.79 -10.15 -4.37
C ARG A 30 9.78 -10.05 -5.51
N PRO A 31 8.48 -10.13 -5.23
CA PRO A 31 7.47 -10.04 -6.27
C PRO A 31 7.42 -8.61 -6.84
N SER A 32 6.80 -8.49 -8.01
CA SER A 32 6.63 -7.20 -8.66
C SER A 32 5.37 -7.22 -9.50
N GLY A 33 4.78 -6.06 -9.69
CA GLY A 33 3.55 -5.87 -10.43
C GLY A 33 3.56 -4.55 -11.20
N ALA A 34 2.49 -4.31 -11.95
CA ALA A 34 2.27 -3.05 -12.65
C ALA A 34 1.82 -1.96 -11.66
N LEU A 35 2.33 -0.73 -11.85
CA LEU A 35 1.79 0.45 -11.19
C LEU A 35 0.58 0.94 -11.98
N ARG A 36 -0.56 1.16 -11.33
CA ARG A 36 -1.73 1.75 -12.01
C ARG A 36 -1.51 3.23 -12.28
N ARG A 37 -1.95 3.67 -13.46
CA ARG A 37 -1.84 5.06 -13.90
C ARG A 37 -2.93 5.95 -13.28
N LEU A 38 -2.55 7.12 -12.77
CA LEU A 38 -3.48 8.04 -12.11
C LEU A 38 -4.45 8.73 -13.07
N ASP A 39 -4.07 8.90 -14.34
CA ASP A 39 -4.95 9.43 -15.39
C ASP A 39 -6.15 8.52 -15.66
N GLU A 40 -6.05 7.23 -15.35
CA GLU A 40 -7.12 6.24 -15.44
C GLU A 40 -8.09 6.29 -14.24
N PHE A 41 -7.89 7.21 -13.28
CA PHE A 41 -8.78 7.35 -12.13
C PHE A 41 -10.13 7.93 -12.54
N PRO A 42 -11.24 7.37 -12.02
CA PRO A 42 -12.54 8.00 -12.16
C PRO A 42 -12.53 9.42 -11.58
N GLU A 43 -13.24 10.35 -12.21
CA GLU A 43 -13.36 11.75 -11.75
C GLU A 43 -13.84 11.86 -10.30
N GLN A 44 -14.69 10.92 -9.87
CA GLN A 44 -15.11 10.80 -8.48
C GLN A 44 -13.92 10.63 -7.53
N VAL A 45 -12.95 9.76 -7.86
CA VAL A 45 -11.77 9.53 -7.02
C VAL A 45 -10.86 10.76 -7.02
N LYS A 46 -10.72 11.44 -8.17
CA LYS A 46 -9.97 12.71 -8.23
C LYS A 46 -10.59 13.77 -7.31
N ALA A 47 -11.92 13.85 -7.24
CA ALA A 47 -12.61 14.72 -6.30
C ALA A 47 -12.37 14.29 -4.84
N LEU A 48 -12.39 12.99 -4.53
CA LEU A 48 -12.08 12.48 -3.19
C LEU A 48 -10.65 12.80 -2.75
N LEU A 49 -9.67 12.71 -3.66
CA LEU A 49 -8.29 13.10 -3.37
C LEU A 49 -8.19 14.58 -2.98
N LYS A 50 -8.93 15.46 -3.65
CA LYS A 50 -9.00 16.89 -3.28
C LYS A 50 -9.67 17.10 -1.91
N SER A 51 -10.78 16.41 -1.64
CA SER A 51 -11.43 16.49 -0.33
C SER A 51 -10.54 15.96 0.80
N ALA A 52 -9.67 14.96 0.53
CA ALA A 52 -8.75 14.42 1.52
C ALA A 52 -7.69 15.45 1.90
N GLN A 53 -7.21 16.22 0.92
CA GLN A 53 -6.24 17.30 1.14
C GLN A 53 -6.80 18.48 1.92
N ASN A 54 -8.13 18.66 1.93
CA ASN A 54 -8.82 19.75 2.60
C ASN A 54 -9.43 19.36 3.96
N ASP A 55 -9.17 18.14 4.46
CA ASP A 55 -9.81 17.58 5.66
C ASP A 55 -11.36 17.51 5.59
N GLU A 56 -11.92 17.37 4.39
CA GLU A 56 -13.37 17.38 4.14
C GLU A 56 -13.97 15.97 3.98
N LEU A 57 -13.18 14.92 4.16
CA LEU A 57 -13.58 13.52 3.97
C LEU A 57 -14.25 12.96 5.24
N ASN A 58 -15.58 13.12 5.33
CA ASN A 58 -16.39 12.72 6.50
C ASN A 58 -17.36 11.56 6.26
N ASP A 59 -17.38 11.01 5.04
CA ASP A 59 -18.27 9.92 4.64
C ASP A 59 -17.49 8.60 4.56
N SER A 60 -17.83 7.64 5.41
CA SER A 60 -17.10 6.37 5.51
C SER A 60 -17.12 5.54 4.22
N GLY A 61 -18.19 5.64 3.41
CA GLY A 61 -18.26 5.01 2.10
C GLY A 61 -17.28 5.64 1.12
N LYS A 62 -17.18 6.98 1.12
CA LYS A 62 -16.21 7.71 0.30
C LYS A 62 -14.76 7.45 0.73
N VAL A 63 -14.49 7.43 2.04
CA VAL A 63 -13.14 7.09 2.57
C VAL A 63 -12.75 5.69 2.09
N ARG A 64 -13.69 4.73 2.11
CA ARG A 64 -13.45 3.38 1.61
C ARG A 64 -13.15 3.36 0.12
N VAL A 65 -13.95 4.00 -0.72
CA VAL A 65 -13.70 4.06 -2.17
C VAL A 65 -12.31 4.64 -2.47
N LEU A 66 -11.91 5.69 -1.75
CA LEU A 66 -10.57 6.24 -1.86
C LEU A 66 -9.51 5.20 -1.46
N GLY A 67 -9.64 4.58 -0.30
CA GLY A 67 -8.69 3.59 0.22
C GLY A 67 -8.50 2.37 -0.67
N GLU A 68 -9.59 1.82 -1.20
CA GLU A 68 -9.55 0.69 -2.15
C GLU A 68 -8.92 1.11 -3.48
N THR A 69 -9.17 2.35 -3.92
CA THR A 69 -8.53 2.87 -5.14
C THR A 69 -7.02 3.08 -4.96
N LEU A 70 -6.59 3.59 -3.80
CA LEU A 70 -5.17 3.70 -3.45
C LEU A 70 -4.50 2.33 -3.42
N PHE A 71 -5.18 1.32 -2.87
CA PHE A 71 -4.68 -0.05 -2.88
C PHE A 71 -4.48 -0.55 -4.31
N ASP A 72 -5.45 -0.34 -5.19
CA ASP A 72 -5.36 -0.71 -6.60
C ASP A 72 -4.26 0.04 -7.39
N VAL A 73 -3.68 1.12 -6.86
CA VAL A 73 -2.50 1.76 -7.47
C VAL A 73 -1.28 0.87 -7.32
N LEU A 74 -1.07 0.34 -6.12
CA LEU A 74 0.14 -0.36 -5.74
C LEU A 74 0.04 -1.88 -5.99
N PHE A 75 -1.17 -2.42 -6.02
CA PHE A 75 -1.42 -3.85 -6.03
C PHE A 75 -2.27 -4.24 -7.25
N ASP A 76 -1.59 -4.60 -8.33
CA ASP A 76 -2.21 -5.37 -9.41
C ASP A 76 -2.68 -6.75 -8.90
N ASP A 77 -3.29 -7.56 -9.76
CA ASP A 77 -3.85 -8.84 -9.34
C ASP A 77 -2.77 -9.80 -8.77
N VAL A 78 -1.53 -9.71 -9.26
CA VAL A 78 -0.40 -10.53 -8.79
C VAL A 78 0.03 -10.08 -7.40
N LEU A 79 0.31 -8.80 -7.22
CA LEU A 79 0.75 -8.26 -5.93
C LEU A 79 -0.36 -8.31 -4.88
N ARG A 80 -1.63 -8.16 -5.28
CA ARG A 80 -2.77 -8.32 -4.37
C ARG A 80 -2.81 -9.72 -3.79
N GLN A 81 -2.72 -10.74 -4.63
CA GLN A 81 -2.72 -12.12 -4.16
C GLN A 81 -1.50 -12.39 -3.27
N ASP A 82 -0.30 -11.96 -3.68
CA ASP A 82 0.92 -12.11 -2.89
C ASP A 82 0.80 -11.43 -1.51
N PHE A 83 0.24 -10.23 -1.44
CA PHE A 83 0.00 -9.52 -0.18
C PHE A 83 -0.97 -10.27 0.72
N VAL A 84 -2.12 -10.71 0.19
CA VAL A 84 -3.14 -11.43 0.96
C VAL A 84 -2.57 -12.74 1.51
N ASP A 85 -1.84 -13.49 0.70
CA ASP A 85 -1.21 -14.74 1.12
C ASP A 85 -0.16 -14.51 2.20
N PHE A 86 0.66 -13.47 2.04
CA PHE A 86 1.68 -13.12 3.02
C PHE A 86 1.06 -12.62 4.34
N TYR A 87 0.04 -11.77 4.26
CA TYR A 87 -0.72 -11.29 5.42
C TYR A 87 -1.33 -12.46 6.19
N ASN A 88 -2.04 -13.36 5.51
CA ASN A 88 -2.69 -14.51 6.15
C ASN A 88 -1.67 -15.42 6.83
N ARG A 89 -0.53 -15.68 6.19
CA ARG A 89 0.55 -16.45 6.79
C ARG A 89 1.08 -15.77 8.06
N VAL A 90 1.56 -14.53 7.95
CA VAL A 90 2.25 -13.85 9.05
C VAL A 90 1.30 -13.56 10.21
N VAL A 91 0.11 -13.03 9.92
CA VAL A 91 -0.80 -12.50 10.94
C VAL A 91 -1.69 -13.60 11.52
N HIS A 92 -2.16 -14.55 10.71
CA HIS A 92 -3.11 -15.57 11.18
C HIS A 92 -2.47 -16.92 11.48
N GLN A 93 -1.45 -17.35 10.73
CA GLN A 93 -0.82 -18.65 10.96
C GLN A 93 0.34 -18.54 11.96
N ASP A 94 1.19 -17.52 11.80
CA ASP A 94 2.40 -17.35 12.61
C ASP A 94 2.16 -16.50 13.88
N ASP A 95 0.99 -15.85 13.99
CA ASP A 95 0.61 -14.91 15.06
C ASP A 95 1.67 -13.82 15.30
N ARG A 96 2.10 -13.17 14.21
CA ARG A 96 3.14 -12.12 14.22
C ARG A 96 2.62 -10.80 13.66
N LEU A 97 3.29 -9.72 14.05
CA LEU A 97 3.11 -8.41 13.45
C LEU A 97 3.69 -8.37 12.04
N LEU A 98 2.95 -7.76 11.12
CA LEU A 98 3.42 -7.44 9.78
C LEU A 98 3.64 -5.94 9.63
N ARG A 99 4.88 -5.56 9.32
CA ARG A 99 5.24 -4.19 8.96
C ARG A 99 5.10 -4.02 7.45
N VAL A 100 4.25 -3.10 7.03
CA VAL A 100 4.10 -2.71 5.62
C VAL A 100 4.81 -1.38 5.44
N GLU A 101 5.83 -1.38 4.60
CA GLU A 101 6.65 -0.20 4.33
C GLU A 101 6.39 0.30 2.92
N LEU A 102 6.05 1.57 2.77
CA LEU A 102 5.86 2.19 1.46
C LEU A 102 6.96 3.20 1.20
N GLU A 103 7.74 2.94 0.16
CA GLU A 103 8.79 3.82 -0.34
C GLU A 103 8.46 4.23 -1.78
N ILE A 104 8.34 5.54 -2.02
CA ILE A 104 8.07 6.11 -3.34
C ILE A 104 9.15 7.15 -3.62
N ASP A 105 9.75 7.09 -4.81
CA ASP A 105 10.65 8.13 -5.27
C ASP A 105 9.87 9.42 -5.56
N ALA A 106 9.87 10.33 -4.59
CA ALA A 106 9.16 11.60 -4.69
C ALA A 106 9.75 12.57 -5.73
N GLN A 107 11.00 12.38 -6.17
CA GLN A 107 11.59 13.21 -7.22
C GLN A 107 11.03 12.83 -8.59
N SER A 108 10.99 11.53 -8.88
CA SER A 108 10.51 11.01 -10.16
C SER A 108 8.97 10.94 -10.22
N LEU A 109 8.31 10.74 -9.09
CA LEU A 109 6.87 10.49 -8.97
C LEU A 109 6.20 11.37 -7.90
N PRO A 110 6.30 12.71 -8.00
CA PRO A 110 5.76 13.61 -6.98
C PRO A 110 4.24 13.47 -6.80
N ASP A 111 3.52 13.18 -7.88
CA ASP A 111 2.07 12.95 -7.90
C ASP A 111 1.68 11.67 -7.15
N ILE A 112 2.42 10.58 -7.33
CA ILE A 112 2.19 9.31 -6.62
C ILE A 112 2.58 9.46 -5.15
N ALA A 113 3.70 10.11 -4.88
CA ALA A 113 4.13 10.38 -3.52
C ALA A 113 3.11 11.23 -2.76
N ALA A 114 2.50 12.24 -3.38
CA ALA A 114 1.55 13.13 -2.70
C ALA A 114 0.20 12.49 -2.33
N LEU A 115 -0.06 11.24 -2.73
CA LEU A 115 -1.31 10.57 -2.40
C LEU A 115 -1.44 10.31 -0.88
N PRO A 116 -2.68 10.32 -0.35
CA PRO A 116 -2.94 10.16 1.07
C PRO A 116 -2.97 8.67 1.45
N TRP A 117 -1.79 8.05 1.41
CA TRP A 117 -1.58 6.62 1.61
C TRP A 117 -2.08 6.08 2.95
N GLU A 118 -2.28 6.92 3.95
CA GLU A 118 -2.89 6.56 5.23
C GLU A 118 -4.31 5.98 5.11
N PHE A 119 -5.04 6.31 4.04
CA PHE A 119 -6.37 5.76 3.78
C PHE A 119 -6.34 4.40 3.09
N ILE A 120 -5.17 3.86 2.74
CA ILE A 120 -5.09 2.61 1.98
C ILE A 120 -5.74 1.45 2.73
N CYS A 121 -6.61 0.71 2.03
CA CYS A 121 -7.29 -0.45 2.60
C CYS A 121 -7.54 -1.53 1.56
N LEU A 122 -7.64 -2.78 2.02
CA LEU A 122 -7.91 -3.91 1.13
C LEU A 122 -9.30 -3.80 0.53
N PRO A 123 -9.44 -4.09 -0.78
CA PRO A 123 -10.71 -3.97 -1.46
C PRO A 123 -11.66 -5.09 -1.03
N GLN A 124 -12.95 -4.77 -0.85
CA GLN A 124 -13.94 -5.75 -0.38
C GLN A 124 -13.99 -7.02 -1.23
N ARG A 125 -13.74 -6.87 -2.54
CA ARG A 125 -13.69 -7.96 -3.51
C ARG A 125 -12.62 -9.03 -3.21
N ALA A 126 -11.66 -8.73 -2.34
CA ALA A 126 -10.63 -9.68 -1.91
C ALA A 126 -11.13 -10.66 -0.82
N ASN A 127 -12.39 -10.58 -0.39
CA ASN A 127 -13.04 -11.48 0.60
C ASN A 127 -12.28 -11.63 1.94
N SER A 128 -11.36 -10.72 2.25
CA SER A 128 -10.52 -10.77 3.47
C SER A 128 -11.03 -9.86 4.59
N GLY A 129 -12.28 -9.41 4.51
CA GLY A 129 -12.83 -8.37 5.40
C GLY A 129 -12.33 -6.97 5.04
N THR A 130 -12.49 -6.01 5.96
CA THR A 130 -11.99 -4.64 5.79
C THR A 130 -10.70 -4.48 6.57
N ILE A 131 -9.56 -4.50 5.88
CA ILE A 131 -8.23 -4.29 6.45
C ILE A 131 -7.75 -2.91 6.03
N TRP A 132 -7.75 -1.96 6.96
CA TRP A 132 -7.08 -0.66 6.80
C TRP A 132 -5.62 -0.84 7.18
N LEU A 133 -4.67 -0.63 6.26
CA LEU A 133 -3.27 -0.94 6.54
C LEU A 133 -2.73 -0.08 7.68
N ALA A 134 -3.18 1.17 7.76
CA ALA A 134 -2.72 2.14 8.77
C ALA A 134 -3.28 1.90 10.19
N THR A 135 -4.39 1.17 10.34
CA THR A 135 -5.10 1.06 11.62
C THR A 135 -5.40 -0.37 12.06
N ALA A 136 -5.10 -1.38 11.23
CA ALA A 136 -5.27 -2.77 11.63
C ALA A 136 -4.30 -3.12 12.78
N PRO A 137 -4.77 -3.79 13.85
CA PRO A 137 -3.99 -3.96 15.09
C PRO A 137 -2.71 -4.79 14.93
N ASN A 138 -2.69 -5.70 13.96
CA ASN A 138 -1.54 -6.56 13.67
C ASN A 138 -0.67 -6.04 12.51
N LEU A 139 -0.96 -4.83 12.03
CA LEU A 139 -0.20 -4.15 11.00
C LEU A 139 0.49 -2.91 11.53
N ILE A 140 1.70 -2.69 11.03
CA ILE A 140 2.41 -1.43 11.19
C ILE A 140 2.62 -0.86 9.80
N PHE A 141 1.83 0.14 9.42
CA PHE A 141 2.05 0.86 8.18
C PHE A 141 3.06 1.99 8.39
N TYR A 142 4.07 2.05 7.55
CA TYR A 142 5.10 3.06 7.61
C TYR A 142 5.41 3.59 6.21
N ARG A 143 5.26 4.90 6.04
CA ARG A 143 5.64 5.60 4.82
C ARG A 143 7.07 6.12 4.95
N ARG A 144 7.98 5.64 4.11
CA ARG A 144 9.34 6.15 3.97
C ARG A 144 9.34 7.35 3.04
N SER A 145 9.87 8.46 3.52
CA SER A 145 10.31 9.57 2.67
C SER A 145 11.72 9.27 2.18
N SER A 146 11.88 8.68 1.00
CA SER A 146 13.19 8.61 0.35
C SER A 146 13.36 9.82 -0.57
N GLN A 147 14.34 10.67 -0.24
CA GLN A 147 14.99 11.49 -1.25
C GLN A 147 16.01 10.57 -1.90
N TRP A 148 15.63 9.91 -3.00
CA TRP A 148 16.54 9.01 -3.68
C TRP A 148 17.67 9.86 -4.27
N GLN A 149 18.85 9.80 -3.66
CA GLN A 149 20.07 10.26 -4.29
C GLN A 149 20.57 9.09 -5.13
N PRO A 150 20.61 9.18 -6.47
CA PRO A 150 21.34 8.21 -7.26
C PRO A 150 22.82 8.23 -6.82
N PRO A 151 23.51 7.07 -6.80
CA PRO A 151 24.95 7.01 -6.53
C PRO A 151 25.77 7.79 -7.55
#